data_AF-A0A1J3CCJ3-F1
#
_entry.id   AF-A0A1J3CCJ3-F1
#
_cell.length_a   1.000
_cell.length_b   1.000
_cell.length_c   1.000
_cell.angle_alpha   90.00
_cell.angle_beta   90.00
_cell.angle_gamma   90.00
#
_symmetry.space_group_name_H-M   'P 1'
#
loop_
_entity.id
_entity.type
_entity.pdbx_description
1 polymer ?
#
loop_
_entity_poly.entity_id
_entity_poly.type
_entity_poly.pdbx_seq_one_letter_code
_entity_poly.pdbx_strand_id
1 'polypeptide(L)'
;HESCINLPRVIKITRHQHRLSHTPYLPPANWSCRVCYKNVDIKYGQYSCSHEGCSYVAHSKCATHKQVWDGRELDWEPEEPDDSEDIAPFRKIDV
;
A
#
# COMPACT_ATOMS: atom_id res chain seq x y z
N HIS A 1 9.68 14.17 -12.05
CA HIS A 1 9.52 14.89 -10.77
C HIS A 1 10.73 14.62 -9.90
N GLU A 2 11.60 15.61 -9.67
CA GLU A 2 12.77 15.46 -8.78
C GLU A 2 12.34 15.05 -7.36
N SER A 3 11.18 15.53 -6.91
CA SER A 3 10.59 15.18 -5.61
C SER A 3 10.26 13.69 -5.45
N CYS A 4 10.16 12.93 -6.54
CA CYS A 4 9.85 11.50 -6.49
C CYS A 4 11.10 10.61 -6.49
N ILE A 5 12.29 11.17 -6.71
CA ILE A 5 13.55 10.42 -6.74
C ILE A 5 13.96 9.98 -5.32
N ASN A 6 13.67 10.82 -4.32
CA ASN A 6 14.03 10.57 -2.93
C ASN A 6 12.89 9.92 -2.11
N LEU A 7 11.86 9.40 -2.79
CA LEU A 7 10.77 8.72 -2.09
C LEU A 7 11.19 7.29 -1.74
N PRO A 8 10.88 6.82 -0.51
CA PRO A 8 11.19 5.47 -0.08
C PRO A 8 10.48 4.44 -0.95
N ARG A 9 11.15 3.33 -1.26
CA ARG A 9 10.60 2.29 -2.15
C ARG A 9 9.46 1.52 -1.50
N VAL A 10 9.61 1.16 -0.22
CA VAL A 10 8.62 0.40 0.53
C VAL A 10 8.40 1.05 1.89
N ILE A 11 7.13 1.24 2.27
CA ILE A 11 6.73 1.86 3.53
C ILE A 11 5.57 1.12 4.18
N LYS A 12 5.37 1.34 5.48
CA LYS A 12 4.16 0.93 6.21
C LYS A 12 3.49 2.16 6.81
N ILE A 13 2.18 2.28 6.63
CA ILE A 13 1.41 3.43 7.12
C ILE A 13 0.43 3.01 8.21
N THR A 14 0.05 3.93 9.09
CA THR A 14 -0.88 3.63 10.19
C THR A 14 -2.29 3.27 9.74
N ARG A 15 -2.67 3.64 8.50
CA ARG A 15 -4.01 3.43 7.95
C ARG A 15 -4.17 2.13 7.15
N HIS A 16 -3.12 1.30 7.07
CA HIS A 16 -3.15 0.08 6.29
C HIS A 16 -2.18 -0.98 6.86
N GLN A 17 -2.63 -2.24 6.94
CA GLN A 17 -1.86 -3.31 7.57
C GLN A 17 -0.66 -3.76 6.73
N HIS A 18 -0.85 -3.86 5.42
CA HIS A 18 0.20 -4.31 4.50
C HIS A 18 1.20 -3.21 4.20
N ARG A 19 2.38 -3.61 3.71
CA ARG A 19 3.34 -2.69 3.14
C ARG A 19 2.81 -2.10 1.84
N LEU A 20 3.26 -0.88 1.57
CA LEU A 20 2.98 -0.18 0.33
C LEU A 20 4.29 0.02 -0.42
N SER A 21 4.25 -0.25 -1.73
CA SER A 21 5.38 -0.06 -2.62
C SER A 21 5.16 1.16 -3.50
N HIS A 22 6.22 1.97 -3.64
CA HIS A 22 6.22 3.11 -4.53
C HIS A 22 6.15 2.61 -5.97
N THR A 23 5.05 2.96 -6.64
CA THR A 23 4.73 2.51 -7.97
C THR A 23 4.71 3.72 -8.90
N PRO A 24 5.72 3.86 -9.77
CA PRO A 24 5.83 5.02 -10.67
C PRO A 24 4.80 4.98 -11.80
N TYR A 25 4.22 3.81 -12.08
CA TYR A 25 3.24 3.61 -13.14
C TYR A 25 2.15 2.63 -12.70
N LEU A 26 0.89 3.06 -12.75
CA LEU A 26 -0.28 2.18 -12.67
C LEU A 26 -1.03 2.29 -13.99
N PRO A 27 -1.73 1.23 -14.43
CA PRO A 27 -2.64 1.31 -15.55
C PRO A 27 -3.63 2.46 -15.34
N PRO A 28 -3.99 3.20 -16.40
CA PRO A 28 -4.97 4.27 -16.30
C PRO A 28 -6.30 3.71 -15.78
N ALA A 29 -6.64 4.05 -14.55
CA ALA A 29 -7.93 3.75 -13.95
C ALA A 29 -8.33 4.86 -12.97
N ASN A 30 -9.60 4.87 -12.57
CA ASN A 30 -10.13 5.81 -11.58
C ASN A 30 -9.71 5.37 -10.17
N TRP A 31 -8.43 5.50 -9.87
CA TRP A 31 -7.89 5.24 -8.54
C TRP A 31 -8.24 6.39 -7.59
N SER A 32 -8.77 6.08 -6.42
CA SER A 32 -9.03 7.04 -5.35
C SER A 32 -8.02 6.84 -4.22
N CYS A 33 -7.37 7.92 -3.79
CA CYS A 33 -6.43 7.88 -2.68
C CYS A 33 -7.18 7.57 -1.38
N ARG A 34 -6.82 6.47 -0.72
CA ARG A 34 -7.47 6.03 0.53
C ARG A 34 -7.15 6.90 1.76
N VAL A 35 -6.31 7.93 1.61
CA VAL A 35 -5.97 8.88 2.67
C VAL A 35 -6.77 10.18 2.54
N CYS A 36 -6.81 10.79 1.35
CA CYS A 36 -7.49 12.07 1.14
C CYS A 36 -8.79 11.98 0.33
N TYR A 37 -9.15 10.79 -0.15
CA TYR A 37 -10.36 10.49 -0.94
C TYR A 37 -10.46 11.25 -2.28
N LYS A 38 -9.35 11.79 -2.78
CA LYS A 38 -9.25 12.43 -4.11
C LYS A 38 -8.66 11.46 -5.14
N ASN A 39 -8.95 11.71 -6.41
CA ASN A 39 -8.40 10.92 -7.52
C ASN A 39 -6.87 10.96 -7.53
N VAL A 40 -6.26 9.80 -7.81
CA VAL A 40 -4.81 9.65 -7.96
C VAL A 40 -4.40 10.06 -9.35
N ASP A 41 -3.54 11.07 -9.44
CA ASP A 41 -2.90 11.44 -10.70
C ASP A 41 -1.63 10.62 -10.88
N ILE A 42 -1.67 9.67 -11.82
CA ILE A 42 -0.57 8.76 -12.14
C ILE A 42 0.71 9.47 -12.57
N LYS A 43 0.65 10.76 -12.95
CA LYS A 43 1.84 11.55 -13.34
C LYS A 43 2.78 11.80 -12.16
N TYR A 44 2.27 11.82 -10.93
CA TYR A 44 3.03 12.21 -9.73
C TYR A 44 3.52 11.03 -8.88
N GLY A 45 3.31 9.80 -9.35
CA GLY A 45 3.61 8.59 -8.61
C GLY A 45 2.61 8.33 -7.47
N GLN A 46 2.54 7.06 -7.05
CA GLN A 46 1.68 6.64 -5.97
C GLN A 46 2.28 5.48 -5.19
N TYR A 47 1.72 5.20 -4.02
CA TYR A 47 1.97 3.96 -3.29
C TYR A 47 0.77 3.04 -3.47
N SER A 48 1.04 1.78 -3.77
CA SER A 48 0.04 0.72 -3.83
C SER A 48 0.43 -0.44 -2.94
N CYS A 49 -0.58 -1.13 -2.40
CA CYS A 49 -0.34 -2.36 -1.68
C CYS A 49 0.15 -3.45 -2.65
N SER A 50 1.19 -4.18 -2.24
CA SER A 50 1.72 -5.34 -2.96
C SER A 50 0.97 -6.64 -2.67
N HIS A 51 0.15 -6.67 -1.61
CA HIS A 51 -0.62 -7.84 -1.23
C HIS A 51 -1.70 -8.17 -2.26
N GLU A 52 -1.78 -9.44 -2.67
CA GLU A 52 -2.79 -9.92 -3.62
C GLU A 52 -4.21 -9.63 -3.11
N GLY A 53 -5.10 -9.22 -4.02
CA GLY A 53 -6.48 -8.83 -3.68
C GLY A 53 -6.62 -7.47 -2.99
N CYS A 54 -5.53 -6.79 -2.63
CA CYS A 54 -5.60 -5.50 -1.96
C CYS A 54 -5.50 -4.32 -2.94
N SER A 55 -6.60 -3.57 -3.11
CA SER A 55 -6.66 -2.39 -4.00
C SER A 55 -6.32 -1.07 -3.30
N TYR A 56 -5.51 -1.11 -2.25
CA TYR A 56 -5.13 0.09 -1.51
C TYR A 56 -4.15 0.94 -2.33
N VAL A 57 -4.53 2.20 -2.60
CA VAL A 57 -3.70 3.16 -3.33
C VAL A 57 -3.71 4.50 -2.60
N ALA A 58 -2.56 5.17 -2.55
CA ALA A 58 -2.43 6.53 -2.01
C ALA A 58 -1.48 7.38 -2.85
N HIS A 59 -1.76 8.70 -2.94
CA HIS A 59 -0.78 9.63 -3.51
C HIS A 59 0.54 9.53 -2.74
N SER A 60 1.68 9.71 -3.43
CA SER A 60 2.99 9.72 -2.78
C SER A 60 3.07 10.67 -1.59
N LYS A 61 2.59 11.90 -1.75
CA LYS A 61 2.55 12.91 -0.67
C LYS A 61 1.65 12.51 0.50
N CYS A 62 0.57 11.78 0.25
CA CYS A 62 -0.33 11.33 1.30
C CYS A 62 0.26 10.16 2.09
N ALA A 63 0.91 9.24 1.37
CA ALA A 63 1.53 8.07 1.95
C ALA A 63 2.75 8.43 2.81
N THR A 64 3.55 9.43 2.40
CA THR A 64 4.72 9.91 3.15
C THR A 64 4.44 11.08 4.10
N HIS A 65 3.17 11.39 4.37
CA HIS A 65 2.83 12.44 5.32
C HIS A 65 3.17 11.98 6.75
N LYS A 66 3.82 12.85 7.54
CA LYS A 66 4.27 12.57 8.93
C LYS A 66 3.20 12.11 9.93
N GLN A 67 1.92 12.31 9.62
CA GLN A 67 0.79 11.82 10.44
C GLN A 67 0.33 10.42 10.06
N VAL A 68 0.78 9.91 8.91
CA VAL A 68 0.35 8.66 8.28
C VAL A 68 1.51 7.65 8.23
N TRP A 69 2.74 8.13 8.07
CA TRP A 69 3.97 7.36 8.00
C TRP A 69 4.97 7.81 9.06
N ASP A 70 5.73 6.85 9.58
CA ASP A 70 6.71 7.01 10.64
C ASP A 70 8.11 7.38 10.15
N GLY A 71 8.31 7.51 8.84
CA GLY A 71 9.59 7.87 8.24
C GLY A 71 10.53 6.69 7.98
N ARG A 72 10.09 5.44 8.22
CA ARG A 72 10.91 4.24 8.00
C ARG A 72 10.71 3.64 6.61
N GLU A 73 11.82 3.41 5.92
CA GLU A 73 11.86 2.65 4.67
C GLU A 73 12.10 1.18 4.97
N LEU A 74 11.34 0.29 4.30
CA LEU A 74 11.27 -1.13 4.61
C LEU A 74 11.70 -2.01 3.42
N ASP A 75 12.33 -1.45 2.39
CA ASP A 75 12.73 -2.18 1.15
C ASP A 75 13.71 -3.32 1.44
N TRP A 76 14.52 -3.17 2.49
CA TRP A 76 15.54 -4.14 2.91
C TRP A 76 15.11 -4.99 4.10
N GLU A 77 13.91 -4.76 4.64
CA GLU A 77 13.40 -5.53 5.76
C GLU A 77 12.54 -6.70 5.24
N PRO A 78 12.67 -7.92 5.77
CA PRO A 78 11.74 -9.00 5.42
C PRO A 78 10.32 -8.61 5.82
N GLU A 79 9.33 -8.99 5.01
CA GLU A 79 7.92 -8.83 5.37
C GLU A 79 7.55 -9.88 6.42
N GLU A 80 6.86 -9.45 7.48
CA GLU A 80 6.34 -10.38 8.49
C GLU A 80 5.21 -11.20 7.86
N PRO A 81 5.14 -12.52 8.09
CA PRO A 81 4.08 -13.35 7.56
C PRO A 81 2.72 -12.85 8.06
N ASP A 82 1.73 -12.78 7.16
CA ASP A 82 0.35 -12.49 7.54
C ASP A 82 -0.28 -13.79 8.05
N ASP A 83 -0.43 -13.93 9.37
CA ASP A 83 -0.98 -15.12 10.04
C ASP A 83 -2.48 -15.38 9.72
N SER A 84 -3.05 -14.74 8.70
CA SER A 84 -4.47 -14.85 8.32
C SER A 84 -4.78 -16.07 7.43
N GLU A 85 -3.77 -16.72 6.85
CA GLU A 85 -3.93 -17.88 5.96
C GLU A 85 -4.20 -19.22 6.68
N ASP A 86 -4.15 -19.26 8.02
CA ASP A 86 -4.32 -20.48 8.83
C ASP A 86 -5.75 -20.71 9.35
N ILE A 87 -6.78 -20.11 8.73
CA ILE A 87 -8.16 -20.43 9.05
C ILE A 87 -8.56 -21.70 8.31
N ALA A 88 -8.36 -22.85 8.97
CA ALA A 88 -8.81 -24.15 8.47
C ALA A 88 -10.29 -24.08 7.99
N PRO A 89 -10.62 -24.62 6.81
CA PRO A 89 -11.98 -24.59 6.32
C PRO A 89 -12.90 -25.34 7.29
N PHE A 90 -14.00 -24.68 7.70
CA PHE A 90 -15.03 -25.28 8.53
C PHE A 90 -15.53 -26.57 7.86
N ARG A 91 -15.39 -27.69 8.58
CA ARG A 91 -15.96 -28.97 8.15
C ARG A 91 -17.48 -28.80 8.09
N LYS A 92 -18.04 -28.92 6.88
CA LYS A 92 -19.48 -29.08 6.71
C LYS A 92 -19.87 -30.42 7.34
N ILE A 93 -20.84 -30.40 8.24
CA ILE A 93 -21.48 -31.61 8.74
C ILE A 93 -22.56 -31.94 7.71
N ASP A 94 -22.33 -32.97 6.90
CA ASP A 94 -23.37 -33.55 6.06
C ASP A 94 -24.38 -34.28 6.99
N VAL A 95 -25.65 -33.88 6.91
CA VAL A 95 -26.80 -34.52 7.60
C VAL A 95 -27.55 -35.39 6.61
#